data_AF-A0A835BLN5-F1
#
_entry.id   AF-A0A835BLN5-F1
#
_cell.length_a   1.000
_cell.length_b   1.000
_cell.length_c   1.000
_cell.angle_alpha   90.00
_cell.angle_beta   90.00
_cell.angle_gamma   90.00
#
_symmetry.space_group_name_H-M   'P 1'
#
loop_
_entity.id
_entity.type
_entity.pdbx_description
1 polymer ?
#
loop_
_entity_poly.entity_id
_entity_poly.type
_entity_poly.pdbx_seq_one_letter_code
_entity_poly.pdbx_strand_id
1 'polypeptide(L)'
;MLPTTATASAPPPPPPSAAGTGASASASASGEPHAALILALGHMRLRELLACARACRGLRGAIAGDPLLWRRLVVEPPLSNRITDEALLALSDRARGTLRSLHLLGCPRVSDAGLLRVVQRNPGVTELFVPKCTGLTADGLVKIIQFLHECKGNLSRVRLHGICRMTNHHLDVINSLICRSSQHDAHALYYNHRVHEVLNTDDRRPIDVDVCPLCRNVRLVFDCTRTDCREVKDAWSRCRGCSFCVARCETCGGCIDLEELGETGLACSDFLCMDCWLKLPKCSTCNRPYCERHSNLKENLSPSGEFTCQECTAFATSFESLGDGD
;
A
#
# COMPACT_ATOMS: atom_id res chain seq x y z
N MET A 1 0.94 -49.20 -95.27
CA MET A 1 0.41 -50.36 -94.54
C MET A 1 1.14 -50.46 -93.21
N LEU A 2 0.38 -50.33 -92.11
CA LEU A 2 0.62 -50.80 -90.72
C LEU A 2 1.91 -50.34 -89.96
N PRO A 3 1.89 -50.29 -88.60
CA PRO A 3 1.92 -49.01 -87.87
C PRO A 3 2.86 -49.00 -86.64
N THR A 4 2.58 -48.06 -85.72
CA THR A 4 2.67 -48.10 -84.24
C THR A 4 3.83 -47.41 -83.47
N THR A 5 3.36 -46.60 -82.49
CA THR A 5 3.82 -46.34 -81.10
C THR A 5 5.03 -45.45 -80.77
N ALA A 6 4.72 -44.40 -79.98
CA ALA A 6 5.25 -43.97 -78.66
C ALA A 6 6.79 -43.82 -78.48
N THR A 7 7.37 -42.87 -77.73
CA THR A 7 7.04 -42.30 -76.42
C THR A 7 7.90 -41.06 -76.15
N ALA A 8 7.41 -40.19 -75.25
CA ALA A 8 8.08 -39.22 -74.38
C ALA A 8 8.88 -38.05 -75.00
N SER A 9 8.42 -36.85 -74.64
CA SER A 9 9.04 -35.57 -74.93
C SER A 9 9.21 -34.80 -73.64
N ALA A 10 10.36 -34.14 -73.48
CA ALA A 10 10.50 -32.94 -72.69
C ALA A 10 11.33 -31.96 -73.50
N PRO A 11 10.93 -30.69 -73.58
CA PRO A 11 11.92 -29.64 -73.66
C PRO A 11 11.71 -28.55 -72.58
N PRO A 12 12.76 -27.78 -72.27
CA PRO A 12 12.85 -26.90 -71.11
C PRO A 12 12.58 -25.42 -71.54
N PRO A 13 12.78 -24.40 -70.70
CA PRO A 13 11.73 -23.44 -70.36
C PRO A 13 11.86 -22.08 -71.09
N PRO A 14 10.77 -21.30 -71.20
CA PRO A 14 10.83 -19.89 -71.58
C PRO A 14 10.83 -18.95 -70.34
N PRO A 15 11.33 -17.71 -70.47
CA PRO A 15 11.40 -16.71 -69.40
C PRO A 15 10.21 -15.71 -69.51
N PRO A 16 10.14 -14.67 -68.66
CA PRO A 16 9.14 -14.52 -67.62
C PRO A 16 7.94 -13.65 -68.05
N SER A 17 6.75 -13.93 -67.52
CA SER A 17 5.61 -13.01 -67.59
C SER A 17 4.69 -13.20 -66.39
N ALA A 18 4.26 -12.07 -65.85
CA ALA A 18 3.54 -11.89 -64.60
C ALA A 18 2.24 -12.70 -64.48
N ALA A 19 2.07 -13.40 -63.35
CA ALA A 19 0.82 -13.48 -62.58
C ALA A 19 1.01 -14.37 -61.35
N GLY A 20 0.55 -13.88 -60.19
CA GLY A 20 -0.15 -14.74 -59.23
C GLY A 20 0.66 -15.32 -58.08
N THR A 21 0.21 -14.94 -56.87
CA THR A 21 0.42 -15.66 -55.61
C THR A 21 1.85 -15.66 -55.06
N GLY A 22 2.37 -14.46 -54.81
CA GLY A 22 3.18 -14.27 -53.62
C GLY A 22 2.31 -14.63 -52.42
N ALA A 23 2.64 -15.75 -51.77
CA ALA A 23 2.13 -16.10 -50.47
C ALA A 23 2.28 -14.87 -49.58
N SER A 24 1.16 -14.21 -49.30
CA SER A 24 1.06 -13.38 -48.12
C SER A 24 1.37 -14.33 -46.98
N ALA A 25 2.58 -14.21 -46.44
CA ALA A 25 2.83 -14.55 -45.06
C ALA A 25 1.75 -13.78 -44.30
N SER A 26 0.67 -14.47 -43.99
CA SER A 26 -0.38 -14.00 -43.12
C SER A 26 0.33 -13.68 -41.81
N ALA A 27 0.64 -12.39 -41.64
CA ALA A 27 0.98 -11.80 -40.36
C ALA A 27 -0.29 -11.83 -39.48
N SER A 28 -0.82 -13.01 -39.25
CA SER A 28 -1.92 -13.31 -38.34
C SER A 28 -1.35 -14.14 -37.21
N ALA A 29 -0.47 -13.50 -36.46
CA ALA A 29 -0.31 -13.76 -35.04
C ALA A 29 -0.25 -12.40 -34.34
N SER A 30 -1.31 -11.60 -34.50
CA SER A 30 -1.73 -10.71 -33.42
C SER A 30 -2.20 -11.60 -32.27
N GLY A 31 -1.24 -12.31 -31.66
CA GLY A 31 -1.48 -13.29 -30.63
C GLY A 31 -1.97 -12.55 -29.42
N GLU A 32 -3.27 -12.59 -29.20
CA GLU A 32 -3.87 -12.19 -27.95
C GLU A 32 -3.12 -12.94 -26.82
N PRO A 33 -2.71 -12.27 -25.74
CA PRO A 33 -2.00 -12.92 -24.65
C PRO A 33 -2.75 -14.17 -24.19
N HIS A 34 -2.02 -15.27 -24.00
CA HIS A 34 -2.62 -16.52 -23.55
C HIS A 34 -3.43 -16.31 -22.25
N ALA A 35 -4.56 -16.99 -22.09
CA ALA A 35 -5.47 -16.77 -20.95
C ALA A 35 -4.77 -16.91 -19.59
N ALA A 36 -3.82 -17.84 -19.45
CA ALA A 36 -3.03 -17.98 -18.23
C ALA A 36 -2.21 -16.72 -17.91
N LEU A 37 -1.72 -16.00 -18.93
CA LEU A 37 -1.00 -14.75 -18.74
C LEU A 37 -1.95 -13.64 -18.26
N ILE A 38 -3.16 -13.57 -18.82
CA ILE A 38 -4.20 -12.61 -18.36
C ILE A 38 -4.55 -12.83 -16.89
N LEU A 39 -4.72 -14.09 -16.48
CA LEU A 39 -4.93 -14.45 -15.08
C LEU A 39 -3.75 -14.02 -14.20
N ALA A 40 -2.51 -14.27 -14.63
CA ALA A 40 -1.32 -13.86 -13.90
C ALA A 40 -1.23 -12.32 -13.73
N LEU A 41 -1.63 -11.55 -14.74
CA LEU A 41 -1.66 -10.08 -14.67
C LEU A 41 -2.58 -9.57 -13.55
N GLY A 42 -3.67 -10.28 -13.25
CA GLY A 42 -4.59 -9.92 -12.16
C GLY A 42 -3.99 -10.01 -10.75
N HIS A 43 -2.87 -10.71 -10.59
CA HIS A 43 -2.16 -10.83 -9.32
C HIS A 43 -0.97 -9.87 -9.20
N MET A 44 -0.66 -9.11 -10.25
CA MET A 44 0.48 -8.18 -10.27
C MET A 44 0.15 -6.87 -9.57
N ARG A 45 1.17 -6.27 -8.96
CA ARG A 45 1.10 -4.88 -8.46
C ARG A 45 1.03 -3.91 -9.63
N LEU A 46 0.51 -2.71 -9.39
CA LEU A 46 0.39 -1.68 -10.42
C LEU A 46 1.71 -1.41 -11.16
N ARG A 47 2.84 -1.38 -10.44
CA ARG A 47 4.17 -1.17 -11.04
C ARG A 47 4.53 -2.28 -12.03
N GLU A 48 4.29 -3.52 -11.67
CA GLU A 48 4.58 -4.71 -12.49
C GLU A 48 3.66 -4.73 -13.71
N LEU A 49 2.37 -4.46 -13.51
CA LEU A 49 1.37 -4.36 -14.58
C LEU A 49 1.76 -3.28 -15.61
N LEU A 50 2.20 -2.11 -15.14
CA LEU A 50 2.69 -1.03 -16.01
C LEU A 50 4.00 -1.40 -16.72
N ALA A 51 4.88 -2.20 -16.09
CA ALA A 51 6.09 -2.71 -16.74
C ALA A 51 5.75 -3.72 -17.85
N CYS A 52 4.82 -4.65 -17.61
CA CYS A 52 4.32 -5.59 -18.61
C CYS A 52 3.70 -4.86 -19.81
N ALA A 53 2.93 -3.79 -19.58
CA ALA A 53 2.36 -2.97 -20.64
C ALA A 53 3.41 -2.24 -21.52
N ARG A 54 4.67 -2.19 -21.07
CA ARG A 54 5.79 -1.64 -21.84
C ARG A 54 6.56 -2.69 -22.65
N ALA A 55 6.37 -3.98 -22.37
CA ALA A 55 7.11 -5.06 -23.02
C ALA A 55 6.70 -5.26 -24.49
N CYS A 56 5.40 -5.27 -24.80
CA CYS A 56 4.91 -5.38 -26.17
C CYS A 56 3.54 -4.72 -26.37
N ARG A 57 3.15 -4.50 -27.64
CA ARG A 57 1.86 -3.88 -27.99
C ARG A 57 0.65 -4.75 -27.60
N GLY A 58 0.77 -6.08 -27.73
CA GLY A 58 -0.28 -7.02 -27.33
C GLY A 58 -0.60 -6.95 -25.85
N LEU A 59 0.44 -7.01 -25.00
CA LEU A 59 0.28 -6.85 -23.54
C LEU A 59 -0.26 -5.47 -23.17
N ARG A 60 0.23 -4.40 -23.82
CA ARG A 60 -0.30 -3.06 -23.60
C ARG A 60 -1.81 -3.00 -23.87
N GLY A 61 -2.24 -3.58 -24.99
CA GLY A 61 -3.64 -3.63 -25.39
C GLY A 61 -4.49 -4.44 -24.42
N ALA A 62 -4.06 -5.66 -24.08
CA ALA A 62 -4.77 -6.53 -23.15
C ALA A 62 -4.91 -5.90 -21.75
N ILE A 63 -3.82 -5.33 -21.21
CA ILE A 63 -3.81 -4.69 -19.90
C ILE A 63 -4.70 -3.45 -19.87
N ALA A 64 -4.66 -2.60 -20.90
CA ALA A 64 -5.49 -1.40 -20.96
C ALA A 64 -6.96 -1.72 -21.30
N GLY A 65 -7.20 -2.83 -21.99
CA GLY A 65 -8.50 -3.23 -22.52
C GLY A 65 -9.38 -3.98 -21.53
N ASP A 66 -8.79 -4.63 -20.52
CA ASP A 66 -9.50 -5.42 -19.51
C ASP A 66 -9.83 -4.58 -18.25
N PRO A 67 -11.10 -4.18 -18.03
CA PRO A 67 -11.48 -3.38 -16.86
C PRO A 67 -11.34 -4.12 -15.53
N LEU A 68 -11.32 -5.46 -15.53
CA LEU A 68 -11.23 -6.25 -14.29
C LEU A 68 -9.88 -6.09 -13.61
N LEU A 69 -8.80 -5.92 -14.38
CA LEU A 69 -7.46 -5.60 -13.87
C LEU A 69 -7.43 -4.25 -13.12
N TRP A 70 -8.38 -3.36 -13.41
CA TRP A 70 -8.48 -2.03 -12.82
C TRP A 70 -9.60 -1.93 -11.78
N ARG A 71 -10.29 -3.04 -11.44
CA ARG A 71 -11.33 -3.06 -10.41
C ARG A 71 -10.77 -2.68 -9.02
N ARG A 72 -9.49 -2.96 -8.81
CA ARG A 72 -8.71 -2.56 -7.64
C ARG A 72 -7.46 -1.81 -8.11
N LEU A 73 -7.37 -0.53 -7.76
CA LEU A 73 -6.23 0.31 -8.10
C LEU A 73 -5.47 0.67 -6.82
N VAL A 74 -4.25 0.14 -6.70
CA VAL A 74 -3.34 0.42 -5.58
C VAL A 74 -2.13 1.20 -6.09
N VAL A 75 -2.00 2.45 -5.64
CA VAL A 75 -0.84 3.30 -5.86
C VAL A 75 -0.04 3.37 -4.56
N GLU A 76 1.15 2.76 -4.60
CA GLU A 76 2.05 2.63 -3.45
C GLU A 76 3.47 3.11 -3.80
N PRO A 77 4.32 3.40 -2.79
CA PRO A 77 5.70 3.79 -3.04
C PRO A 77 6.45 2.77 -3.91
N PRO A 78 7.32 3.22 -4.84
CA PRO A 78 7.75 4.60 -5.04
C PRO A 78 6.84 5.43 -5.97
N LEU A 79 5.75 4.86 -6.53
CA LEU A 79 4.90 5.56 -7.51
C LEU A 79 4.09 6.69 -6.88
N SER A 80 3.77 6.60 -5.58
CA SER A 80 2.98 7.61 -4.85
C SER A 80 3.53 9.03 -4.98
N ASN A 81 4.85 9.20 -4.98
CA ASN A 81 5.49 10.52 -5.09
C ASN A 81 5.43 11.12 -6.50
N ARG A 82 5.02 10.32 -7.49
CA ARG A 82 5.05 10.68 -8.92
C ARG A 82 3.67 10.77 -9.56
N ILE A 83 2.68 10.06 -9.01
CA ILE A 83 1.32 10.08 -9.53
C ILE A 83 0.73 11.50 -9.42
N THR A 84 0.12 11.99 -10.49
CA THR A 84 -0.61 13.27 -10.54
C THR A 84 -2.09 13.01 -10.75
N ASP A 85 -2.93 14.04 -10.59
CA ASP A 85 -4.37 13.94 -10.85
C ASP A 85 -4.68 13.38 -12.25
N GLU A 86 -4.00 13.89 -13.29
CA GLU A 86 -4.21 13.42 -14.67
C GLU A 86 -3.77 11.97 -14.88
N ALA A 87 -2.63 11.59 -14.28
CA ALA A 87 -2.15 10.21 -14.37
C ALA A 87 -3.09 9.25 -13.62
N LEU A 88 -3.58 9.65 -12.45
CA LEU A 88 -4.54 8.87 -11.67
C LEU A 88 -5.86 8.71 -12.42
N LEU A 89 -6.38 9.79 -13.01
CA LEU A 89 -7.59 9.77 -13.81
C LEU A 89 -7.45 8.79 -14.99
N ALA A 90 -6.36 8.91 -15.77
CA ALA A 90 -6.09 8.04 -16.92
C ALA A 90 -5.93 6.55 -16.55
N LEU A 91 -5.45 6.23 -15.34
CA LEU A 91 -5.44 4.85 -14.84
C LEU A 91 -6.83 4.38 -14.42
N SER A 92 -7.56 5.22 -13.67
CA SER A 92 -8.91 4.89 -13.18
C SER A 92 -9.95 4.76 -14.31
N ASP A 93 -9.78 5.48 -15.42
CA ASP A 93 -10.65 5.40 -16.59
C ASP A 93 -10.66 4.00 -17.24
N ARG A 94 -9.57 3.24 -17.08
CA ARG A 94 -9.46 1.88 -17.60
C ARG A 94 -10.43 0.93 -16.93
N ALA A 95 -10.89 1.25 -15.72
CA ALA A 95 -11.92 0.49 -15.02
C ALA A 95 -13.32 0.70 -15.61
N ARG A 96 -13.53 1.70 -16.48
CA ARG A 96 -14.81 1.98 -17.16
C ARG A 96 -16.01 2.04 -16.21
N GLY A 97 -15.85 2.70 -15.06
CA GLY A 97 -16.89 2.82 -14.03
C GLY A 97 -17.01 1.63 -13.08
N THR A 98 -16.21 0.57 -13.25
CA THR A 98 -16.25 -0.64 -12.42
C THR A 98 -15.27 -0.63 -11.25
N LEU A 99 -14.46 0.43 -11.08
CA LEU A 99 -13.52 0.54 -9.96
C LEU A 99 -14.27 0.41 -8.63
N ARG A 100 -13.84 -0.55 -7.80
CA ARG A 100 -14.41 -0.82 -6.47
C ARG A 100 -13.49 -0.39 -5.33
N SER A 101 -12.18 -0.52 -5.52
CA SER A 101 -11.20 -0.34 -4.45
C SER A 101 -10.08 0.58 -4.94
N LEU A 102 -9.97 1.76 -4.33
CA LEU A 102 -8.99 2.79 -4.67
C LEU A 102 -8.09 3.06 -3.47
N HIS A 103 -6.82 2.67 -3.58
CA HIS A 103 -5.81 2.83 -2.54
C HIS A 103 -4.72 3.78 -3.04
N LEU A 104 -4.61 4.94 -2.41
CA LEU A 104 -3.60 5.97 -2.66
C LEU A 104 -2.75 6.10 -1.39
N LEU A 105 -1.59 5.44 -1.37
CA LEU A 105 -0.76 5.36 -0.17
C LEU A 105 0.33 6.44 -0.22
N GLY A 106 0.11 7.55 0.48
CA GLY A 106 1.08 8.64 0.57
C GLY A 106 1.29 9.34 -0.77
N CYS A 107 0.20 9.71 -1.46
CA CYS A 107 0.25 10.40 -2.76
C CYS A 107 0.11 11.92 -2.57
N PRO A 108 1.22 12.69 -2.38
CA PRO A 108 1.15 14.12 -2.03
C PRO A 108 0.68 15.01 -3.18
N ARG A 109 0.76 14.52 -4.42
CA ARG A 109 0.43 15.26 -5.65
C ARG A 109 -1.00 15.04 -6.15
N VAL A 110 -1.79 14.25 -5.41
CA VAL A 110 -3.21 14.06 -5.70
C VAL A 110 -4.01 15.09 -4.93
N SER A 111 -4.84 15.86 -5.62
CA SER A 111 -5.69 16.91 -5.04
C SER A 111 -7.14 16.46 -4.86
N ASP A 112 -7.89 17.22 -4.06
CA ASP A 112 -9.34 17.02 -3.88
C ASP A 112 -10.08 17.02 -5.22
N ALA A 113 -9.72 17.93 -6.13
CA ALA A 113 -10.32 18.02 -7.46
C ALA A 113 -9.98 16.82 -8.34
N GLY A 114 -8.74 16.33 -8.26
CA GLY A 114 -8.32 15.11 -8.96
C GLY A 114 -9.08 13.88 -8.50
N LEU A 115 -9.14 13.67 -7.17
CA LEU A 115 -9.85 12.54 -6.59
C LEU A 115 -11.36 12.62 -6.84
N LEU A 116 -11.95 13.82 -6.80
CA LEU A 116 -13.35 14.02 -7.15
C LEU A 116 -13.66 13.60 -8.59
N ARG A 117 -12.82 13.98 -9.57
CA ARG A 117 -12.99 13.54 -10.97
C ARG A 117 -12.92 12.01 -11.12
N VAL A 118 -12.03 11.36 -10.36
CA VAL A 118 -11.90 9.89 -10.37
C VAL A 118 -13.18 9.21 -9.89
N VAL A 119 -13.75 9.66 -8.76
CA VAL A 119 -14.98 9.07 -8.22
C VAL A 119 -16.22 9.42 -9.05
N GLN A 120 -16.25 10.58 -9.71
CA GLN A 120 -17.31 10.94 -10.65
C GLN A 120 -17.41 9.96 -11.83
N ARG A 121 -16.27 9.46 -12.32
CA ARG A 121 -16.24 8.44 -13.37
C ARG A 121 -16.41 7.02 -12.85
N ASN A 122 -16.27 6.82 -11.54
CA ASN A 122 -16.37 5.53 -10.86
C ASN A 122 -17.24 5.62 -9.60
N PRO A 123 -18.55 5.87 -9.73
CA PRO A 123 -19.44 6.01 -8.57
C PRO A 123 -19.63 4.71 -7.77
N GLY A 124 -19.17 3.57 -8.32
CA GLY A 124 -19.25 2.25 -7.69
C GLY A 124 -18.15 1.95 -6.66
N VAL A 125 -17.28 2.90 -6.32
CA VAL A 125 -16.21 2.71 -5.32
C VAL A 125 -16.80 2.36 -3.95
N THR A 126 -16.33 1.25 -3.38
CA THR A 126 -16.75 0.72 -2.07
C THR A 126 -15.64 0.80 -1.02
N GLU A 127 -14.39 0.97 -1.44
CA GLU A 127 -13.23 1.15 -0.56
C GLU A 127 -12.37 2.34 -1.03
N LEU A 128 -12.14 3.32 -0.14
CA LEU A 128 -11.32 4.51 -0.42
C LEU A 128 -10.23 4.68 0.63
N PHE A 129 -8.98 4.38 0.26
CA PHE A 129 -7.85 4.44 1.18
C PHE A 129 -6.94 5.56 0.72
N VAL A 130 -6.78 6.60 1.53
CA VAL A 130 -5.96 7.78 1.19
C VAL A 130 -4.97 8.18 2.31
N PRO A 131 -4.33 7.23 2.99
CA PRO A 131 -3.47 7.57 4.11
C PRO A 131 -2.29 8.43 3.66
N LYS A 132 -1.98 9.48 4.43
CA LYS A 132 -0.84 10.39 4.22
C LYS A 132 -0.84 11.09 2.85
N CYS A 133 -1.99 11.17 2.18
CA CYS A 133 -2.15 11.99 0.98
C CYS A 133 -2.26 13.46 1.38
N THR A 134 -1.11 14.14 1.52
CA THR A 134 -1.05 15.53 2.01
C THR A 134 -1.65 16.57 1.06
N GLY A 135 -1.90 16.21 -0.20
CA GLY A 135 -2.60 17.06 -1.16
C GLY A 135 -4.14 17.03 -1.02
N LEU A 136 -4.67 16.14 -0.18
CA LEU A 136 -6.09 16.06 0.13
C LEU A 136 -6.42 16.80 1.42
N THR A 137 -7.60 17.40 1.47
CA THR A 137 -8.12 18.10 2.65
C THR A 137 -9.30 17.37 3.26
N ALA A 138 -9.57 17.63 4.55
CA ALA A 138 -10.74 17.08 5.22
C ALA A 138 -12.06 17.51 4.54
N ASP A 139 -12.19 18.78 4.16
CA ASP A 139 -13.35 19.30 3.41
C ASP A 139 -13.52 18.63 2.05
N GLY A 140 -12.42 18.43 1.32
CA GLY A 140 -12.43 17.73 0.04
C GLY A 140 -12.91 16.28 0.19
N LEU A 141 -12.43 15.58 1.21
CA LEU A 141 -12.84 14.21 1.51
C LEU A 141 -14.32 14.12 1.89
N VAL A 142 -14.83 15.06 2.69
CA VAL A 142 -16.27 15.14 2.99
C VAL A 142 -17.08 15.25 1.69
N LYS A 143 -16.70 16.15 0.77
CA LYS A 143 -17.39 16.32 -0.53
C LYS A 143 -17.34 15.05 -1.38
N ILE A 144 -16.17 14.40 -1.44
CA ILE A 144 -15.97 13.17 -2.22
C ILE A 144 -16.83 12.02 -1.67
N ILE A 145 -16.85 11.84 -0.35
CA ILE A 145 -17.63 10.80 0.33
C ILE A 145 -19.12 11.08 0.20
N GLN A 146 -19.53 12.34 0.32
CA GLN A 146 -20.91 12.77 0.08
C GLN A 146 -21.37 12.46 -1.34
N PHE A 147 -20.55 12.77 -2.35
CA PHE A 147 -20.86 12.43 -3.74
C PHE A 147 -21.05 10.92 -3.94
N LEU A 148 -20.18 10.09 -3.37
CA LEU A 148 -20.30 8.63 -3.44
C LEU A 148 -21.58 8.14 -2.76
N HIS A 149 -21.96 8.73 -1.63
CA HIS A 149 -23.19 8.42 -0.92
C HIS A 149 -24.43 8.76 -1.77
N GLU A 150 -24.48 9.95 -2.37
CA GLU A 150 -25.58 10.42 -3.23
C GLU A 150 -25.75 9.55 -4.49
N CYS A 151 -24.65 9.04 -5.05
CA CYS A 151 -24.66 8.12 -6.18
C CYS A 151 -25.11 6.69 -5.83
N LYS A 152 -25.65 6.47 -4.61
CA LYS A 152 -25.98 5.14 -4.06
C LYS A 152 -24.77 4.21 -3.99
N GLY A 153 -23.57 4.76 -3.91
CA GLY A 153 -22.36 4.01 -3.64
C GLY A 153 -22.45 3.33 -2.28
N ASN A 154 -22.02 2.07 -2.20
CA ASN A 154 -21.94 1.33 -0.94
C ASN A 154 -20.54 1.46 -0.36
N LEU A 155 -20.11 2.70 -0.09
CA LEU A 155 -18.82 2.98 0.52
C LEU A 155 -18.82 2.35 1.91
N SER A 156 -17.98 1.33 2.08
CA SER A 156 -17.99 0.46 3.26
C SER A 156 -16.72 0.60 4.08
N ARG A 157 -15.61 1.01 3.46
CA ARG A 157 -14.31 1.14 4.12
C ARG A 157 -13.57 2.38 3.63
N VAL A 158 -13.16 3.21 4.58
CA VAL A 158 -12.42 4.43 4.34
C VAL A 158 -11.20 4.46 5.27
N ARG A 159 -10.04 4.84 4.72
CA ARG A 159 -8.80 5.00 5.49
C ARG A 159 -8.25 6.40 5.33
N LEU A 160 -8.24 7.18 6.42
CA LEU A 160 -7.98 8.62 6.46
C LEU A 160 -6.78 9.00 7.33
N HIS A 161 -6.04 8.03 7.87
CA HIS A 161 -4.87 8.33 8.69
C HIS A 161 -3.88 9.28 7.99
N GLY A 162 -3.46 10.33 8.69
CA GLY A 162 -2.44 11.25 8.20
C GLY A 162 -2.97 12.34 7.28
N ILE A 163 -4.29 12.45 7.10
CA ILE A 163 -4.89 13.65 6.52
C ILE A 163 -4.76 14.80 7.52
N CYS A 164 -4.26 15.94 7.06
CA CYS A 164 -3.98 17.08 7.91
C CYS A 164 -5.27 17.84 8.25
N ARG A 165 -5.30 18.46 9.44
CA ARG A 165 -6.37 19.37 9.89
C ARG A 165 -7.79 18.76 9.88
N MET A 166 -7.90 17.44 10.02
CA MET A 166 -9.18 16.77 10.26
C MET A 166 -9.74 17.20 11.63
N THR A 167 -11.03 17.55 11.68
CA THR A 167 -11.73 17.98 12.90
C THR A 167 -12.80 16.94 13.27
N ASN A 168 -13.31 17.00 14.50
CA ASN A 168 -14.39 16.11 14.94
C ASN A 168 -15.63 16.27 14.06
N HIS A 169 -15.98 17.51 13.68
CA HIS A 169 -17.09 17.77 12.76
C HIS A 169 -16.94 17.04 11.42
N HIS A 170 -15.74 17.07 10.81
CA HIS A 170 -15.49 16.33 9.57
C HIS A 170 -15.70 14.81 9.76
N LEU A 171 -15.20 14.27 10.88
CA LEU A 171 -15.35 12.85 11.20
C LEU A 171 -16.83 12.48 11.43
N ASP A 172 -17.60 13.31 12.13
CA ASP A 172 -19.02 13.09 12.39
C ASP A 172 -19.83 13.06 11.09
N VAL A 173 -19.57 14.00 10.18
CA VAL A 173 -20.19 14.03 8.84
C VAL A 173 -19.83 12.75 8.06
N ILE A 174 -18.55 12.38 8.01
CA ILE A 174 -18.10 11.16 7.32
C ILE A 174 -18.77 9.91 7.91
N ASN A 175 -18.83 9.80 9.23
CA ASN A 175 -19.49 8.69 9.91
C ASN A 175 -20.98 8.61 9.59
N SER A 176 -21.69 9.75 9.56
CA SER A 176 -23.11 9.78 9.18
C SER A 176 -23.38 9.33 7.74
N LEU A 177 -22.42 9.54 6.83
CA LEU A 177 -22.54 9.15 5.42
C LEU A 177 -22.22 7.66 5.19
N ILE A 178 -21.32 7.08 5.99
CA ILE A 178 -20.84 5.69 5.82
C ILE A 178 -21.63 4.71 6.71
N CYS A 179 -21.88 5.07 7.96
CA CYS A 179 -22.47 4.18 8.96
C CYS A 179 -24.01 4.19 8.87
N ARG A 180 -24.57 3.31 8.04
CA ARG A 180 -26.01 3.03 8.05
C ARG A 180 -26.35 2.17 9.27
N SER A 181 -26.67 2.83 10.39
CA SER A 181 -27.41 2.27 11.53
C SER A 181 -27.10 0.79 11.83
N SER A 182 -25.94 0.53 12.41
CA SER A 182 -25.64 -0.75 13.05
C SER A 182 -24.72 -0.45 14.22
N GLN A 183 -25.11 -0.90 15.42
CA GLN A 183 -24.23 -0.96 16.58
C GLN A 183 -23.05 -1.83 16.19
N HIS A 184 -21.97 -1.22 15.70
CA HIS A 184 -20.74 -1.94 15.50
C HIS A 184 -20.09 -2.04 16.86
N ASP A 185 -20.02 -3.26 17.39
CA ASP A 185 -19.03 -3.62 18.39
C ASP A 185 -17.71 -3.03 17.92
N ALA A 186 -17.22 -2.02 18.66
CA ALA A 186 -15.99 -1.34 18.35
C ALA A 186 -14.88 -2.39 18.43
N HIS A 187 -14.54 -2.98 17.28
CA HIS A 187 -13.46 -3.94 17.21
C HIS A 187 -12.20 -3.20 17.62
N ALA A 188 -11.63 -3.62 18.74
CA ALA A 188 -10.48 -2.96 19.33
C ALA A 188 -9.36 -2.83 18.29
N LEU A 189 -8.85 -1.61 18.12
CA LEU A 189 -7.73 -1.37 17.25
C LEU A 189 -6.46 -1.51 18.07
N TYR A 190 -5.80 -2.66 17.96
CA TYR A 190 -4.55 -2.85 18.66
C TYR A 190 -3.40 -2.19 17.89
N TYR A 191 -2.52 -1.56 18.66
CA TYR A 191 -1.26 -1.09 18.10
C TYR A 191 -0.46 -2.29 17.61
N ASN A 192 0.01 -2.21 16.38
CA ASN A 192 0.90 -3.18 15.79
C ASN A 192 2.07 -2.38 15.20
N HIS A 193 3.31 -2.78 15.50
CA HIS A 193 4.57 -2.21 14.98
C HIS A 193 4.57 -1.85 13.50
N ARG A 194 3.70 -2.48 12.73
CA ARG A 194 3.39 -2.17 11.35
C ARG A 194 2.35 -1.06 11.20
N VAL A 195 2.19 -0.05 12.07
CA VAL A 195 1.16 1.01 11.86
C VAL A 195 1.21 1.64 10.46
N HIS A 196 2.39 1.63 9.82
CA HIS A 196 2.59 2.01 8.42
C HIS A 196 2.10 0.98 7.36
N GLU A 197 2.09 -0.33 7.67
CA GLU A 197 1.48 -1.40 6.87
C GLU A 197 0.08 -1.82 7.38
N VAL A 198 -0.39 -1.35 8.55
CA VAL A 198 -1.68 -1.66 9.18
C VAL A 198 -2.86 -1.08 8.37
N LEU A 199 -2.58 -0.13 7.49
CA LEU A 199 -3.49 0.33 6.44
C LEU A 199 -3.77 -0.74 5.37
N ASN A 200 -3.11 -1.91 5.48
CA ASN A 200 -3.27 -3.10 4.65
C ASN A 200 -3.96 -4.26 5.39
N THR A 201 -4.56 -4.03 6.57
CA THR A 201 -5.23 -5.10 7.32
C THR A 201 -6.63 -5.38 6.77
N ASP A 202 -7.00 -6.66 6.74
CA ASP A 202 -8.36 -7.17 6.55
C ASP A 202 -9.32 -6.77 7.69
N ASP A 203 -9.05 -5.67 8.39
CA ASP A 203 -9.96 -5.17 9.39
C ASP A 203 -11.24 -4.68 8.68
N ARG A 204 -12.38 -5.11 9.23
CA ARG A 204 -13.71 -4.82 8.69
C ARG A 204 -14.26 -3.47 9.16
N ARG A 205 -13.41 -2.63 9.78
CA ARG A 205 -13.86 -1.37 10.34
C ARG A 205 -14.20 -0.38 9.22
N PRO A 206 -15.32 0.34 9.30
CA PRO A 206 -15.68 1.32 8.29
C PRO A 206 -14.66 2.45 8.15
N ILE A 207 -14.07 2.90 9.27
CA ILE A 207 -13.08 3.97 9.32
C ILE A 207 -11.92 3.59 10.25
N ASP A 208 -10.70 4.07 9.96
CA ASP A 208 -9.48 3.80 10.75
C ASP A 208 -9.21 4.81 11.86
N VAL A 209 -9.71 6.04 11.71
CA VAL A 209 -9.49 7.14 12.64
C VAL A 209 -10.66 7.34 13.60
N ASP A 210 -10.36 7.87 14.77
CA ASP A 210 -11.33 8.23 15.81
C ASP A 210 -10.83 9.46 16.60
N VAL A 211 -11.68 10.02 17.45
CA VAL A 211 -11.32 11.08 18.39
C VAL A 211 -10.50 10.50 19.53
N CYS A 212 -9.25 10.92 19.68
CA CYS A 212 -8.41 10.52 20.79
C CYS A 212 -8.98 11.04 22.12
N PRO A 213 -9.23 10.19 23.14
CA PRO A 213 -9.82 10.64 24.41
C PRO A 213 -8.89 11.58 25.20
N LEU A 214 -7.58 11.52 24.96
CA LEU A 214 -6.57 12.31 25.68
C LEU A 214 -6.32 13.68 25.06
N CYS A 215 -6.15 13.76 23.72
CA CYS A 215 -5.84 15.03 23.04
C CYS A 215 -6.99 15.58 22.19
N ARG A 216 -8.13 14.88 22.11
CA ARG A 216 -9.35 15.27 21.38
C ARG A 216 -9.18 15.51 19.87
N ASN A 217 -8.04 15.11 19.31
CA ASN A 217 -7.76 15.18 17.88
C ASN A 217 -8.21 13.89 17.18
N VAL A 218 -8.65 14.02 15.93
CA VAL A 218 -8.93 12.88 15.04
C VAL A 218 -7.63 12.22 14.60
N ARG A 219 -7.38 10.99 15.04
CA ARG A 219 -6.14 10.24 14.80
C ARG A 219 -6.43 8.74 14.71
N LEU A 220 -5.43 7.93 14.37
CA LEU A 220 -5.50 6.52 14.73
C LEU A 220 -5.52 6.42 16.26
N VAL A 221 -6.55 5.78 16.80
CA VAL A 221 -6.70 5.54 18.23
C VAL A 221 -6.59 4.06 18.47
N PHE A 222 -5.72 3.69 19.40
CA PHE A 222 -5.41 2.31 19.70
C PHE A 222 -5.91 1.95 21.09
N ASP A 223 -6.33 0.69 21.23
CA ASP A 223 -6.63 0.04 22.50
C ASP A 223 -5.40 -0.73 22.99
N CYS A 224 -5.26 -0.87 24.31
CA CYS A 224 -4.15 -1.63 24.90
C CYS A 224 -4.33 -3.13 24.71
N THR A 225 -3.25 -3.83 24.35
CA THR A 225 -3.24 -5.29 24.24
C THR A 225 -3.16 -5.99 25.59
N ARG A 226 -2.65 -5.32 26.63
CA ARG A 226 -2.54 -5.91 27.98
C ARG A 226 -3.94 -6.12 28.60
N THR A 227 -4.14 -7.24 29.29
CA THR A 227 -5.45 -7.65 29.83
C THR A 227 -5.82 -6.87 31.08
N ASP A 228 -4.85 -6.63 31.95
CA ASP A 228 -4.94 -5.77 33.14
C ASP A 228 -5.42 -4.35 32.83
N CYS A 229 -4.93 -3.74 31.74
CA CYS A 229 -5.39 -2.43 31.28
C CYS A 229 -6.85 -2.43 30.78
N ARG A 230 -7.37 -3.61 30.38
CA ARG A 230 -8.69 -3.76 29.76
C ARG A 230 -9.78 -4.11 30.77
N GLU A 231 -9.44 -4.77 31.87
CA GLU A 231 -10.40 -5.22 32.89
C GLU A 231 -10.76 -4.13 33.91
N VAL A 232 -9.91 -3.13 34.07
CA VAL A 232 -10.15 -2.00 34.99
C VAL A 232 -10.99 -0.93 34.27
N LYS A 233 -12.28 -0.83 34.63
CA LYS A 233 -13.26 0.10 34.01
C LYS A 233 -12.82 1.57 33.95
N ASP A 234 -12.07 2.04 34.94
CA ASP A 234 -11.53 3.41 34.99
C ASP A 234 -10.18 3.58 34.29
N ALA A 235 -9.50 2.48 33.92
CA ALA A 235 -8.24 2.49 33.17
C ALA A 235 -8.42 2.36 31.66
N TRP A 236 -9.56 1.83 31.20
CA TRP A 236 -9.89 1.72 29.77
C TRP A 236 -9.79 3.08 29.05
N SER A 237 -10.21 4.16 29.71
CA SER A 237 -10.11 5.53 29.21
C SER A 237 -8.69 6.11 29.23
N ARG A 238 -7.78 5.56 30.05
CA ARG A 238 -6.38 5.99 30.18
C ARG A 238 -5.47 5.28 29.18
N CYS A 239 -5.75 4.02 28.88
CA CYS A 239 -4.91 3.19 28.01
C CYS A 239 -5.39 3.17 26.54
N ARG A 240 -6.53 3.80 26.24
CA ARG A 240 -7.00 4.07 24.88
C ARG A 240 -6.50 5.43 24.41
N GLY A 241 -5.83 5.49 23.27
CA GLY A 241 -5.27 6.77 22.81
C GLY A 241 -4.50 6.67 21.50
N CYS A 242 -4.18 7.83 20.93
CA CYS A 242 -3.33 7.90 19.75
C CYS A 242 -1.86 7.65 20.11
N SER A 243 -1.04 7.34 19.11
CA SER A 243 0.40 7.06 19.25
C SER A 243 1.23 8.21 19.83
N PHE A 244 0.68 9.43 19.90
CA PHE A 244 1.34 10.58 20.53
C PHE A 244 0.98 10.77 22.00
N CYS A 245 -0.14 10.20 22.45
CA CYS A 245 -0.63 10.39 23.82
C CYS A 245 -0.34 9.19 24.71
N VAL A 246 -0.18 8.00 24.11
CA VAL A 246 0.10 6.75 24.82
C VAL A 246 1.30 6.11 24.13
N ALA A 247 2.41 6.03 24.85
CA ALA A 247 3.58 5.26 24.42
C ALA A 247 3.22 3.77 24.44
N ARG A 248 3.66 3.02 23.42
CA ARG A 248 3.33 1.61 23.27
C ARG A 248 4.55 0.81 22.89
N CYS A 249 4.59 -0.42 23.39
CA CYS A 249 5.61 -1.40 23.04
C CYS A 249 5.45 -1.81 21.59
N GLU A 250 6.53 -1.67 20.80
CA GLU A 250 6.55 -2.10 19.40
C GLU A 250 6.25 -3.60 19.27
N THR A 251 6.78 -4.44 20.15
CA THR A 251 6.60 -5.90 20.05
C THR A 251 5.17 -6.35 20.40
N CYS A 252 4.64 -5.93 21.56
CA CYS A 252 3.37 -6.46 22.07
C CYS A 252 2.17 -5.51 21.92
N GLY A 253 2.37 -4.25 21.54
CA GLY A 253 1.31 -3.22 21.44
C GLY A 253 0.77 -2.69 22.77
N GLY A 254 1.29 -3.18 23.90
CA GLY A 254 0.88 -2.77 25.24
C GLY A 254 1.34 -1.36 25.56
N CYS A 255 0.59 -0.64 26.41
CA CYS A 255 1.00 0.67 26.90
C CYS A 255 2.32 0.55 27.69
N ILE A 256 3.17 1.58 27.58
CA ILE A 256 4.39 1.75 28.37
C ILE A 256 4.16 2.94 29.30
N ASP A 257 4.47 2.77 30.57
CA ASP A 257 4.35 3.83 31.55
C ASP A 257 5.48 4.85 31.41
N LEU A 258 5.24 6.11 31.77
CA LEU A 258 6.20 7.21 31.63
C LEU A 258 7.53 6.94 32.36
N GLU A 259 7.48 6.23 33.49
CA GLU A 259 8.65 5.83 34.27
C GLU A 259 9.50 4.79 33.52
N GLU A 260 8.84 3.83 32.85
CA GLU A 260 9.48 2.78 32.06
C GLU A 260 10.14 3.33 30.78
N LEU A 261 9.60 4.42 30.23
CA LEU A 261 10.05 5.03 28.97
C LEU A 261 11.51 5.51 29.00
N GLY A 262 12.03 5.90 30.17
CA GLY A 262 13.41 6.33 30.34
C GLY A 262 14.43 5.18 30.32
N GLU A 263 14.00 3.97 30.67
CA GLU A 263 14.85 2.79 30.83
C GLU A 263 14.78 1.83 29.64
N THR A 264 13.66 1.84 28.90
CA THR A 264 13.41 0.90 27.79
C THR A 264 13.70 1.45 26.40
N GLY A 265 14.43 2.57 26.32
CA GLY A 265 14.85 3.16 25.05
C GLY A 265 15.61 2.16 24.18
N LEU A 266 15.21 2.03 22.92
CA LEU A 266 15.87 1.17 21.93
C LEU A 266 16.97 1.91 21.17
N ALA A 267 17.92 1.16 20.62
CA ALA A 267 18.94 1.70 19.71
C ALA A 267 18.37 2.23 18.38
N CYS A 268 17.07 2.06 18.13
CA CYS A 268 16.36 2.60 16.96
C CYS A 268 15.37 3.73 17.29
N SER A 269 15.46 4.34 18.48
CA SER A 269 14.54 5.40 18.93
C SER A 269 13.05 4.99 19.02
N ASP A 270 12.76 3.69 19.03
CA ASP A 270 11.44 3.14 19.35
C ASP A 270 11.39 2.71 20.85
N PHE A 271 10.22 2.24 21.32
CA PHE A 271 10.03 1.84 22.72
C PHE A 271 9.54 0.39 22.86
N LEU A 272 10.07 -0.33 23.86
CA LEU A 272 9.56 -1.63 24.30
C LEU A 272 9.09 -1.54 25.75
N CYS A 273 8.20 -2.41 26.16
CA CYS A 273 8.07 -2.69 27.59
C CYS A 273 9.23 -3.57 28.05
N MET A 274 9.54 -3.54 29.34
CA MET A 274 10.60 -4.28 30.02
C MET A 274 10.53 -5.78 29.69
N ASP A 275 9.33 -6.37 29.71
CA ASP A 275 9.14 -7.79 29.38
C ASP A 275 9.59 -8.15 27.95
N CYS A 276 9.41 -7.23 27.01
CA CYS A 276 9.86 -7.42 25.62
C CYS A 276 11.34 -7.06 25.47
N TRP A 277 11.78 -6.00 26.15
CA TRP A 277 13.16 -5.53 26.16
C TRP A 277 14.13 -6.59 26.69
N LEU A 278 13.75 -7.30 27.76
CA LEU A 278 14.57 -8.35 28.38
C LEU A 278 14.79 -9.59 27.48
N LYS A 279 13.92 -9.80 26.49
CA LYS A 279 13.98 -10.98 25.60
C LYS A 279 14.89 -10.78 24.39
N LEU A 280 15.34 -9.55 24.13
CA LEU A 280 16.11 -9.22 22.95
C LEU A 280 17.62 -9.17 23.26
N PRO A 281 18.48 -9.57 22.30
CA PRO A 281 19.92 -9.38 22.44
C PRO A 281 20.23 -7.88 22.47
N LYS A 282 21.25 -7.49 23.23
CA LYS A 282 21.60 -6.10 23.53
C LYS A 282 22.95 -5.73 22.95
N CYS A 283 23.09 -4.46 22.59
CA CYS A 283 24.36 -3.88 22.21
C CYS A 283 25.36 -4.04 23.36
N SER A 284 26.56 -4.54 23.08
CA SER A 284 27.61 -4.74 24.08
C SER A 284 28.08 -3.42 24.73
N THR A 285 27.93 -2.29 24.04
CA THR A 285 28.38 -0.98 24.52
C THR A 285 27.32 -0.22 25.31
N CYS A 286 26.11 -0.04 24.74
CA CYS A 286 25.05 0.76 25.37
C CYS A 286 23.98 -0.07 26.08
N ASN A 287 24.09 -1.41 26.05
CA ASN A 287 23.13 -2.34 26.63
C ASN A 287 21.69 -2.18 26.09
N ARG A 288 21.51 -1.55 24.91
CA ARG A 288 20.19 -1.37 24.27
C ARG A 288 19.96 -2.41 23.16
N PRO A 289 18.77 -3.02 23.08
CA PRO A 289 18.40 -3.86 21.96
C PRO A 289 17.95 -3.02 20.74
N TYR A 290 17.89 -3.66 19.58
CA TYR A 290 17.08 -3.20 18.45
C TYR A 290 15.71 -3.85 18.54
N CYS A 291 14.65 -3.14 18.13
CA CYS A 291 13.35 -3.76 17.92
C CYS A 291 13.45 -4.83 16.82
N GLU A 292 12.51 -5.77 16.75
CA GLU A 292 12.55 -6.87 15.77
C GLU A 292 12.65 -6.37 14.32
N ARG A 293 11.99 -5.25 14.00
CA ARG A 293 12.02 -4.62 12.67
C ARG A 293 13.41 -4.15 12.27
N HIS A 294 14.20 -3.68 13.23
CA HIS A 294 15.54 -3.17 13.00
C HIS A 294 16.60 -4.21 13.40
N SER A 295 16.21 -5.48 13.55
CA SER A 295 17.15 -6.57 13.84
C SER A 295 18.18 -6.78 12.73
N ASN A 296 17.84 -6.42 11.49
CA ASN A 296 18.76 -6.42 10.35
C ASN A 296 19.82 -5.31 10.40
N LEU A 297 19.69 -4.32 11.28
CA LEU A 297 20.73 -3.32 11.56
C LEU A 297 21.76 -3.82 12.58
N LYS A 298 21.59 -5.03 13.13
CA LYS A 298 22.60 -5.71 13.95
C LYS A 298 23.72 -6.17 13.03
N GLU A 299 24.88 -5.53 13.11
CA GLU A 299 26.11 -6.13 12.59
C GLU A 299 26.55 -7.20 13.59
N ASN A 300 26.37 -8.48 13.25
CA ASN A 300 26.80 -9.58 14.09
C ASN A 300 28.33 -9.59 14.13
N LEU A 301 28.91 -9.17 15.24
CA LEU A 301 30.37 -9.15 15.41
C LEU A 301 30.91 -10.52 15.81
N SER A 302 30.06 -11.39 16.38
CA SER A 302 30.50 -12.71 16.89
C SER A 302 29.40 -13.80 16.81
N PRO A 303 29.80 -15.09 16.70
CA PRO A 303 28.87 -16.23 16.82
C PRO A 303 28.26 -16.39 18.23
N SER A 304 28.71 -15.61 19.23
CA SER A 304 28.20 -15.57 20.61
C SER A 304 26.91 -14.73 20.78
N GLY A 305 26.40 -14.08 19.73
CA GLY A 305 25.19 -13.25 19.80
C GLY A 305 25.41 -11.81 20.30
N GLU A 306 26.67 -11.40 20.41
CA GLU A 306 27.08 -10.04 20.74
C GLU A 306 27.08 -9.18 19.47
N PHE A 307 26.52 -7.98 19.57
CA PHE A 307 26.56 -6.97 18.51
C PHE A 307 26.83 -5.59 19.11
N THR A 308 27.34 -4.67 18.29
CA THR A 308 27.45 -3.25 18.62
C THR A 308 26.44 -2.49 17.75
N CYS A 309 25.66 -1.58 18.33
CA CYS A 309 24.68 -0.82 17.56
C CYS A 309 25.35 0.28 16.73
N GLN A 310 24.69 0.72 15.66
CA GLN A 310 25.22 1.72 14.73
C GLN A 310 25.61 3.04 15.41
N GLU A 311 24.85 3.48 16.42
CA GLU A 311 25.19 4.69 17.19
C GLU A 311 26.52 4.54 17.93
N CYS A 312 26.75 3.40 18.59
CA CYS A 312 28.00 3.12 19.29
C CYS A 312 29.18 2.94 18.32
N THR A 313 28.95 2.28 17.17
CA THR A 313 29.97 2.16 16.12
C THR A 313 30.35 3.52 15.55
N ALA A 314 29.36 4.38 15.22
CA ALA A 314 29.61 5.72 14.70
C ALA A 314 30.35 6.60 15.72
N PHE A 315 29.99 6.50 17.01
CA PHE A 315 30.69 7.18 18.08
C PHE A 315 32.15 6.74 18.16
N ALA A 316 32.44 5.43 18.12
CA ALA A 316 33.81 4.92 18.15
C ALA A 316 34.67 5.45 16.98
N THR A 317 34.15 5.40 15.75
CA THR A 317 34.88 5.92 14.56
C THR A 317 35.12 7.43 14.57
N SER A 318 34.29 8.18 15.30
CA SER A 318 34.46 9.63 15.46
C SER A 318 35.62 10.00 16.39
N PHE A 319 36.02 9.11 17.30
CA PHE A 319 37.20 9.31 18.15
C PHE A 319 38.51 8.91 17.47
N GLU A 320 38.49 7.88 16.61
CA GLU A 320 39.67 7.46 15.86
C GLU A 320 40.12 8.52 14.86
N SER A 321 39.17 9.22 14.23
CA SER A 321 39.47 10.32 13.28
C SER A 321 40.01 11.61 13.92
N LEU A 322 39.94 11.74 15.26
CA LEU A 322 40.54 12.84 16.02
C LEU A 322 41.94 12.50 16.59
N GLY A 323 42.37 11.23 16.49
CA GLY A 323 43.62 10.73 17.06
C GLY A 323 44.83 10.70 16.12
N ASP A 324 44.65 10.88 14.81
CA ASP A 324 45.73 10.87 13.80
C ASP A 324 46.28 12.29 13.49
N GLY A 325 46.18 13.21 14.45
CA GLY A 325 46.52 14.63 14.29
C GLY A 325 47.55 15.18 15.28
N ASP A 326 48.49 14.36 15.76
CA ASP A 326 49.67 14.80 16.53
C ASP A 326 50.98 14.32 15.87
#